data_AF-A0A0H2MQG1-F1
#
_entry.id   AF-A0A0H2MQG1-F1
#
_cell.length_a   1.000
_cell.length_b   1.000
_cell.length_c   1.000
_cell.angle_alpha   90.00
_cell.angle_beta   90.00
_cell.angle_gamma   90.00
#
_symmetry.space_group_name_H-M   'P 1'
#
loop_
_entity.id
_entity.type
_entity.pdbx_description
1 polymer ?
#
loop_
_entity_poly.entity_id
_entity_poly.type
_entity_poly.pdbx_seq_one_letter_code
_entity_poly.pdbx_strand_id
1 'polypeptide(L)'
;MSLYYAKGSSYALDLINNDKYHFANEYQATQPISQSLAYIANTLLSKEKLFGIHGTQIEKQKKESIISEDDRANTISQFKKGEISYQETFLGGCTTTTPCQHRAMRSITACLNCDKSIIKKSKLERVIKAQTSMLKNLDPTSLEYRTERSDLKTLKNVLVNIQKKSSIS
;
A
#
# COMPACT_ATOMS: atom_id res chain seq x y z
N MET A 1 1.92 -33.84 -13.16
CA MET A 1 1.21 -32.55 -13.31
C MET A 1 0.71 -31.99 -11.98
N SER A 2 0.01 -32.76 -11.13
CA SER A 2 -0.46 -32.29 -9.81
C SER A 2 0.66 -31.98 -8.80
N LEU A 3 1.81 -32.67 -8.90
CA LEU A 3 2.96 -32.47 -8.02
C LEU A 3 3.58 -31.06 -8.14
N TYR A 4 3.49 -30.45 -9.33
CA TYR A 4 4.07 -29.13 -9.61
C TYR A 4 3.35 -27.98 -8.87
N TYR A 5 2.08 -28.20 -8.52
CA TYR A 5 1.24 -27.22 -7.82
C TYR A 5 0.95 -27.60 -6.36
N ALA A 6 1.61 -28.64 -5.83
CA ALA A 6 1.46 -29.04 -4.44
C ALA A 6 2.20 -28.06 -3.49
N LYS A 7 1.63 -27.84 -2.30
CA LYS A 7 2.10 -26.87 -1.29
C LYS A 7 3.60 -27.01 -0.99
N GLY A 8 4.38 -25.99 -1.34
CA GLY A 8 5.82 -25.89 -1.06
C GLY A 8 6.67 -25.94 -2.32
N SER A 9 6.50 -24.95 -3.21
CA SER A 9 7.11 -24.86 -4.55
C SER A 9 8.64 -24.69 -4.56
N SER A 10 9.35 -25.09 -3.50
CA SER A 10 10.82 -25.11 -3.45
C SER A 10 11.43 -26.07 -4.48
N TYR A 11 10.65 -27.01 -5.03
CA TYR A 11 11.04 -27.92 -6.11
C TYR A 11 10.42 -27.55 -7.47
N ALA A 12 9.74 -26.40 -7.59
CA ALA A 12 9.24 -25.97 -8.89
C ALA A 12 10.43 -25.62 -9.78
N LEU A 13 10.56 -26.33 -10.90
CA LEU A 13 11.51 -25.98 -11.96
C LEU A 13 11.21 -24.55 -12.40
N ASP A 14 12.22 -23.70 -12.42
CA ASP A 14 12.06 -22.35 -12.96
C ASP A 14 11.91 -22.47 -14.48
N LEU A 15 10.65 -22.56 -14.93
CA LEU A 15 10.28 -22.70 -16.34
C LEU A 15 10.73 -21.51 -17.19
N ILE A 16 11.10 -20.40 -16.55
CA ILE A 16 11.43 -19.14 -17.18
C ILE A 16 12.95 -18.99 -17.36
N ASN A 17 13.74 -19.49 -16.42
CA ASN A 17 15.19 -19.23 -16.34
C ASN A 17 16.00 -19.75 -17.55
N ASN A 18 15.48 -20.74 -18.29
CA ASN A 18 16.15 -21.29 -19.46
C ASN A 18 16.05 -20.38 -20.71
N ASP A 19 15.11 -19.44 -20.76
CA ASP A 19 14.94 -18.52 -21.89
C ASP A 19 15.30 -17.09 -21.49
N LYS A 20 16.47 -16.64 -21.96
CA LYS A 20 16.98 -15.29 -21.70
C LYS A 20 16.08 -14.19 -22.28
N TYR A 21 15.38 -14.47 -23.38
CA TYR A 21 14.50 -13.51 -24.06
C TYR A 21 13.06 -13.57 -23.55
N HIS A 22 12.80 -14.36 -22.50
CA HIS A 22 11.48 -14.47 -21.92
C HIS A 22 11.03 -13.13 -21.28
N PHE A 23 9.82 -12.70 -21.59
CA PHE A 23 9.21 -11.46 -21.09
C PHE A 23 9.29 -11.31 -19.56
N ALA A 24 9.22 -12.41 -18.82
CA ALA A 24 9.31 -12.38 -17.36
C ALA A 24 10.63 -11.79 -16.83
N ASN A 25 11.75 -11.94 -17.55
CA ASN A 25 13.02 -11.32 -17.16
C ASN A 25 12.92 -9.80 -17.23
N GLU A 26 12.32 -9.28 -18.31
CA GLU A 26 12.05 -7.85 -18.48
C GLU A 26 11.05 -7.35 -17.43
N TYR A 27 10.00 -8.11 -17.15
CA TYR A 27 9.02 -7.79 -16.12
C TYR A 27 9.67 -7.68 -14.73
N GLN A 28 10.49 -8.66 -14.33
CA GLN A 28 11.19 -8.66 -13.05
C GLN A 28 12.19 -7.50 -12.94
N ALA A 29 12.92 -7.21 -14.03
CA ALA A 29 13.89 -6.10 -14.06
C ALA A 29 13.22 -4.72 -14.00
N THR A 30 12.05 -4.56 -14.62
CA THR A 30 11.30 -3.29 -14.67
C THR A 30 10.47 -3.02 -13.42
N GLN A 31 10.10 -4.07 -12.68
CA GLN A 31 9.29 -3.97 -11.46
C GLN A 31 9.85 -2.98 -10.39
N PRO A 32 11.12 -3.04 -9.96
CA PRO A 32 11.65 -2.08 -8.98
C PRO A 32 11.65 -0.64 -9.50
N ILE A 33 11.89 -0.45 -10.81
CA ILE A 33 11.86 0.87 -11.45
C ILE A 33 10.44 1.42 -11.40
N SER A 34 9.45 0.63 -11.83
CA SER A 34 8.04 1.02 -11.78
C SER A 34 7.58 1.37 -10.36
N GLN A 35 7.93 0.55 -9.36
CA GLN A 35 7.61 0.82 -7.96
C GLN A 35 8.26 2.11 -7.45
N SER A 36 9.52 2.36 -7.80
CA SER A 36 10.23 3.57 -7.39
C SER A 36 9.58 4.83 -7.96
N LEU A 37 9.19 4.81 -9.23
CA LEU A 37 8.49 5.92 -9.88
C LEU A 37 7.11 6.16 -9.27
N ALA A 38 6.37 5.08 -9.02
CA ALA A 38 5.07 5.15 -8.36
C ALA A 38 5.19 5.71 -6.93
N TYR A 39 6.25 5.35 -6.19
CA TYR A 39 6.54 5.92 -4.89
C TYR A 39 6.83 7.42 -5.01
N ILE A 40 7.79 7.82 -5.84
CA ILE A 40 8.16 9.23 -6.03
C ILE A 40 6.93 10.07 -6.38
N ALA A 41 6.12 9.62 -7.34
CA ALA A 41 4.92 10.35 -7.77
C ALA A 41 3.85 10.44 -6.67
N ASN A 42 3.57 9.33 -5.98
CA ASN A 42 2.46 9.27 -5.04
C ASN A 42 2.80 9.70 -3.61
N THR A 43 4.07 9.66 -3.21
CA THR A 43 4.49 9.95 -1.83
C THR A 43 5.32 11.23 -1.79
N LEU A 44 6.51 11.24 -2.40
CA LEU A 44 7.45 12.36 -2.33
C LEU A 44 6.89 13.63 -2.98
N LEU A 45 6.35 13.50 -4.19
CA LEU A 45 5.75 14.61 -4.95
C LEU A 45 4.27 14.82 -4.65
N SER A 46 3.72 14.14 -3.64
CA SER A 46 2.33 14.34 -3.23
C SER A 46 2.09 15.79 -2.78
N LYS A 47 1.04 16.41 -3.32
CA LYS A 47 0.51 17.71 -2.86
C LYS A 47 -0.34 17.57 -1.60
N GLU A 48 -0.92 16.39 -1.39
CA GLU A 48 -1.71 16.07 -0.22
C GLU A 48 -0.79 15.55 0.89
N LYS A 49 -1.04 16.02 2.13
CA LYS A 49 -0.36 15.56 3.33
C LYS A 49 -0.60 14.06 3.54
N LEU A 50 0.49 13.33 3.77
CA LEU A 50 0.44 11.90 4.04
C LEU A 50 0.21 11.61 5.53
N PHE A 51 -0.58 10.57 5.79
CA PHE A 51 -0.89 10.04 7.12
C PHE A 51 -0.48 8.55 7.20
N GLY A 52 -0.70 7.93 8.35
CA GLY A 52 -0.15 6.61 8.66
C GLY A 52 1.27 6.71 9.20
N ILE A 53 1.81 5.61 9.71
CA ILE A 53 3.10 5.63 10.43
C ILE A 53 4.22 6.05 9.48
N HIS A 54 4.40 5.35 8.37
CA HIS A 54 5.39 5.71 7.36
C HIS A 54 5.09 7.06 6.69
N GLY A 55 3.81 7.36 6.41
CA GLY A 55 3.42 8.64 5.82
C GLY A 55 3.83 9.84 6.67
N THR A 56 3.64 9.76 8.00
CA THR A 56 4.05 10.83 8.91
C THR A 56 5.56 10.98 9.02
N GLN A 57 6.34 9.90 8.88
CA GLN A 57 7.80 9.96 8.83
C GLN A 57 8.27 10.70 7.57
N ILE A 58 7.71 10.37 6.41
CA ILE A 58 8.02 11.06 5.14
C ILE A 58 7.70 12.55 5.23
N GLU A 59 6.52 12.92 5.76
CA GLU A 59 6.13 14.33 5.91
C GLU A 59 7.09 15.11 6.83
N LYS A 60 7.64 14.45 7.86
CA LYS A 60 8.61 15.07 8.75
C LYS A 60 9.93 15.33 8.02
N GLN A 61 10.43 14.34 7.28
CA GLN A 61 11.64 14.47 6.46
C GLN A 61 11.49 15.53 5.36
N LYS A 62 10.31 15.64 4.74
CA LYS A 62 10.01 16.62 3.69
C LYS A 62 10.00 18.07 4.20
N LYS A 63 9.69 18.28 5.49
CA LYS A 63 9.80 19.61 6.11
C LYS A 63 11.25 20.02 6.37
N GLU A 64 12.11 19.04 6.61
CA GLU A 64 13.52 19.26 6.94
C GLU A 64 14.40 19.40 5.68
N SER A 65 13.93 18.96 4.51
CA SER A 65 14.72 18.92 3.27
C SER A 65 13.90 19.15 2.00
N ILE A 66 14.49 19.87 1.04
CA ILE A 66 13.96 19.95 -0.34
C ILE A 66 14.43 18.69 -1.07
N ILE A 67 13.49 17.91 -1.62
CA ILE A 67 13.81 16.69 -2.38
C ILE A 67 14.66 17.07 -3.61
N SER A 68 15.95 16.72 -3.57
CA SER A 68 16.91 16.96 -4.65
C SER A 68 16.84 15.88 -5.74
N GLU A 69 17.54 16.07 -6.85
CA GLU A 69 17.68 15.02 -7.88
C GLU A 69 18.48 13.82 -7.37
N ASP A 70 19.50 14.07 -6.53
CA ASP A 70 20.31 13.02 -5.90
C ASP A 70 19.46 12.13 -4.99
N ASP A 71 18.49 12.71 -4.26
CA ASP A 71 17.55 11.93 -3.43
C ASP A 71 16.68 10.99 -4.26
N ARG A 72 16.34 11.38 -5.50
CA ARG A 72 15.57 10.52 -6.42
C ARG A 72 16.41 9.37 -6.93
N ALA A 73 17.65 9.65 -7.34
CA ALA A 73 18.58 8.61 -7.77
C ALA A 73 18.86 7.60 -6.64
N ASN A 74 19.06 8.10 -5.43
CA ASN A 74 19.23 7.27 -4.23
C ASN A 74 17.98 6.42 -3.96
N THR A 75 16.79 7.00 -4.04
CA THR A 75 15.53 6.26 -3.88
C THR A 75 15.45 5.11 -4.89
N ILE A 76 15.67 5.37 -6.19
CA ILE A 76 15.64 4.34 -7.23
C ILE A 76 16.65 3.21 -6.93
N SER A 77 17.83 3.55 -6.43
CA SER A 77 18.85 2.57 -6.01
C SER A 77 18.35 1.66 -4.88
N GLN A 78 17.69 2.23 -3.85
CA GLN A 78 17.13 1.46 -2.72
C GLN A 78 16.05 0.47 -3.18
N PHE A 79 15.22 0.85 -4.15
CA PHE A 79 14.24 -0.06 -4.76
C PHE A 79 14.90 -1.18 -5.56
N LYS A 80 15.96 -0.89 -6.32
CA LYS A 80 16.72 -1.91 -7.05
C LYS A 80 17.41 -2.91 -6.11
N LYS A 81 17.87 -2.44 -4.94
CA LYS A 81 18.45 -3.29 -3.89
C LYS A 81 17.41 -4.07 -3.07
N GLY A 82 16.12 -3.75 -3.21
CA GLY A 82 15.04 -4.36 -2.44
C GLY A 82 14.96 -3.88 -0.98
N GLU A 83 15.60 -2.75 -0.65
CA GLU A 83 15.54 -2.14 0.69
C GLU A 83 14.17 -1.50 0.94
N ILE A 84 13.56 -0.98 -0.12
CA ILE A 84 12.21 -0.39 -0.12
C ILE A 84 11.40 -1.06 -1.23
N SER A 85 10.11 -1.21 -0.96
CA SER A 85 9.12 -1.56 -1.97
C SER A 85 7.98 -0.55 -1.93
N TYR A 86 7.16 -0.52 -2.98
CA TYR A 86 5.98 0.32 -2.98
C TYR A 86 4.87 -0.34 -3.77
N GLN A 87 3.70 -0.40 -3.15
CA GLN A 87 2.47 -0.82 -3.79
C GLN A 87 1.36 0.13 -3.42
N GLU A 88 0.65 0.62 -4.42
CA GLU A 88 -0.51 1.47 -4.22
C GLU A 88 -1.65 0.66 -3.55
N THR A 89 -2.32 1.27 -2.58
CA THR A 89 -3.45 0.66 -1.87
C THR A 89 -4.67 1.56 -1.94
N PHE A 90 -5.83 1.01 -1.55
CA PHE A 90 -7.08 1.76 -1.45
C PHE A 90 -7.01 2.94 -0.49
N LEU A 91 -6.12 2.90 0.51
CA LEU A 91 -5.92 3.97 1.48
C LEU A 91 -4.81 4.93 1.07
N GLY A 92 -3.88 4.53 0.19
CA GLY A 92 -2.69 5.31 -0.14
C GLY A 92 -1.63 4.43 -0.78
N GLY A 93 -0.72 3.91 0.04
CA GLY A 93 0.34 3.00 -0.38
C GLY A 93 0.87 2.15 0.76
N CYS A 94 1.68 1.16 0.41
CA CYS A 94 2.34 0.26 1.36
C CYS A 94 3.81 0.08 0.95
N THR A 95 4.71 0.12 1.93
CA THR A 95 6.16 -0.02 1.72
C THR A 95 6.75 -1.32 2.26
N THR A 96 5.91 -2.34 2.47
CA THR A 96 6.34 -3.63 3.02
C THR A 96 7.08 -4.47 1.99
N THR A 97 8.35 -4.79 2.26
CA THR A 97 9.16 -5.70 1.44
C THR A 97 8.81 -7.18 1.71
N THR A 98 8.10 -7.46 2.80
CA THR A 98 7.67 -8.81 3.17
C THR A 98 6.21 -9.08 2.82
N PRO A 99 5.82 -10.35 2.58
CA PRO A 99 4.44 -10.72 2.33
C PRO A 99 3.50 -10.28 3.46
N CYS A 100 2.44 -9.56 3.11
CA CYS A 100 1.45 -9.07 4.07
C CYS A 100 0.39 -10.13 4.37
N GLN A 101 0.30 -10.56 5.63
CA GLN A 101 -0.72 -11.53 6.07
C GLN A 101 -2.14 -10.94 6.07
N HIS A 102 -2.28 -9.64 6.37
CA HIS A 102 -3.60 -8.99 6.41
C HIS A 102 -4.22 -8.77 5.01
N ARG A 103 -3.38 -8.67 3.97
CA ARG A 103 -3.87 -8.56 2.59
C ARG A 103 -4.59 -9.84 2.16
N ALA A 104 -4.11 -11.01 2.57
CA ALA A 104 -4.76 -12.29 2.25
C ALA A 104 -6.19 -12.36 2.82
N MET A 105 -6.42 -11.76 3.99
CA MET A 105 -7.73 -11.66 4.63
C MET A 105 -8.59 -10.48 4.13
N ARG A 106 -8.11 -9.69 3.15
CA ARG A 106 -8.76 -8.47 2.65
C ARG A 106 -9.12 -7.45 3.75
N SER A 107 -8.44 -7.46 4.90
CA SER A 107 -8.70 -6.50 5.98
C SER A 107 -8.07 -5.15 5.66
N ILE A 108 -8.91 -4.18 5.26
CA ILE A 108 -8.48 -2.80 4.99
C ILE A 108 -8.15 -2.07 6.29
N THR A 109 -8.86 -2.40 7.37
CA THR A 109 -8.68 -1.77 8.69
C THR A 109 -7.33 -2.09 9.33
N ALA A 110 -6.72 -3.24 9.01
CA ALA A 110 -5.37 -3.58 9.46
C ALA A 110 -4.32 -2.57 8.97
N CYS A 111 -4.49 -2.00 7.77
CA CYS A 111 -3.57 -1.00 7.23
C CYS A 111 -3.60 0.32 8.00
N LEU A 112 -4.61 0.59 8.84
CA LEU A 112 -4.69 1.83 9.62
C LEU A 112 -3.63 1.91 10.72
N ASN A 113 -3.20 0.76 11.23
CA ASN A 113 -2.22 0.63 12.33
C ASN A 113 -0.90 0.00 11.87
N CYS A 114 -0.69 -0.18 10.56
CA CYS A 114 0.49 -0.83 10.04
C CYS A 114 1.66 0.18 9.91
N ASP A 115 2.86 -0.23 10.34
CA ASP A 115 4.07 0.60 10.30
C ASP A 115 4.47 1.04 8.89
N LYS A 116 4.19 0.18 7.90
CA LYS A 116 4.53 0.41 6.48
C LYS A 116 3.41 1.08 5.69
N SER A 117 2.37 1.58 6.37
CA SER A 117 1.21 2.20 5.72
C SER A 117 1.44 3.68 5.42
N ILE A 118 0.98 4.08 4.23
CA ILE A 118 0.84 5.47 3.81
C ILE A 118 -0.62 5.68 3.50
N ILE A 119 -1.25 6.66 4.16
CA ILE A 119 -2.68 6.95 4.09
C ILE A 119 -2.86 8.35 3.51
N LYS A 120 -3.69 8.46 2.47
CA LYS A 120 -4.17 9.73 1.92
C LYS A 120 -5.61 9.97 2.37
N LYS A 121 -5.92 11.18 2.83
CA LYS A 121 -7.25 11.55 3.30
C LYS A 121 -8.29 11.41 2.17
N SER A 122 -7.97 11.89 0.98
CA SER A 122 -8.83 11.80 -0.22
C SER A 122 -9.25 10.36 -0.53
N LYS A 123 -8.29 9.43 -0.43
CA LYS A 123 -8.52 8.00 -0.64
C LYS A 123 -9.31 7.36 0.50
N LEU A 124 -9.00 7.71 1.75
CA LEU A 124 -9.77 7.25 2.91
C LEU A 124 -11.25 7.66 2.81
N GLU A 125 -11.54 8.89 2.41
CA GLU A 125 -12.90 9.38 2.19
C GLU A 125 -13.61 8.60 1.08
N ARG A 126 -12.90 8.28 -0.02
CA ARG A 126 -13.43 7.43 -1.09
C ARG A 126 -13.76 6.03 -0.61
N VAL A 127 -12.90 5.41 0.21
CA VAL A 127 -13.14 4.10 0.81
C VAL A 127 -14.35 4.14 1.74
N ILE A 128 -14.47 5.15 2.61
CA ILE A 128 -15.65 5.34 3.48
C ILE A 128 -16.93 5.49 2.65
N LYS A 129 -16.89 6.23 1.54
CA LYS A 129 -18.03 6.37 0.64
C LYS A 129 -18.41 5.04 -0.03
N ALA A 130 -17.44 4.28 -0.52
CA ALA A 130 -17.69 2.96 -1.10
C ALA A 130 -18.29 2.00 -0.06
N GLN A 131 -17.70 1.97 1.15
CA GLN A 131 -18.13 1.13 2.26
C GLN A 131 -19.56 1.45 2.74
N THR A 132 -19.88 2.74 2.87
CA THR A 132 -21.24 3.19 3.20
C THR A 132 -22.25 2.82 2.11
N SER A 133 -21.86 2.89 0.84
CA SER A 133 -22.73 2.46 -0.27
C SER A 133 -22.97 0.95 -0.24
N MET A 134 -21.94 0.16 0.05
CA MET A 134 -22.04 -1.28 0.19
C MET A 134 -23.01 -1.65 1.31
N LEU A 135 -22.87 -1.05 2.50
CA LEU A 135 -23.73 -1.29 3.65
C LEU A 135 -25.22 -1.03 3.41
N LYS A 136 -25.59 -0.14 2.48
CA LYS A 136 -27.00 0.13 2.14
C LYS A 136 -27.68 -1.06 1.45
N ASN A 137 -26.90 -1.93 0.81
CA ASN A 137 -27.40 -3.07 0.05
C ASN A 137 -27.32 -4.38 0.85
N LEU A 138 -26.84 -4.33 2.10
CA LEU A 138 -26.70 -5.49 2.98
C LEU A 138 -27.90 -5.58 3.93
N ASP A 139 -28.31 -6.81 4.24
CA ASP A 139 -29.33 -7.07 5.26
C ASP A 139 -28.81 -6.62 6.65
N PRO A 140 -29.51 -5.70 7.35
CA PRO A 140 -29.11 -5.22 8.67
C PRO A 140 -28.94 -6.30 9.75
N THR A 141 -29.59 -7.47 9.59
CA THR A 141 -29.52 -8.59 10.54
C THR A 141 -28.35 -9.53 10.30
N SER A 142 -27.70 -9.41 9.14
CA SER A 142 -26.61 -10.28 8.69
C SER A 142 -25.29 -10.08 9.47
N LEU A 143 -24.45 -11.11 9.50
CA LEU A 143 -23.11 -11.03 10.11
C LEU A 143 -22.20 -10.09 9.31
N GLU A 144 -22.36 -10.12 8.00
CA GLU A 144 -21.66 -9.29 7.03
C GLU A 144 -21.91 -7.81 7.34
N TYR A 145 -23.19 -7.41 7.49
CA TYR A 145 -23.53 -6.03 7.86
C TYR A 145 -22.87 -5.60 9.17
N ARG A 146 -22.86 -6.46 10.19
CA ARG A 146 -22.24 -6.16 11.50
C ARG A 146 -20.74 -5.95 11.39
N THR A 147 -20.07 -6.82 10.64
CA THR A 147 -18.61 -6.76 10.42
C THR A 147 -18.24 -5.50 9.63
N GLU A 148 -18.89 -5.28 8.49
CA GLU A 148 -18.62 -4.14 7.62
C GLU A 148 -18.97 -2.80 8.28
N ARG A 149 -19.98 -2.78 9.16
CA ARG A 149 -20.35 -1.60 9.98
C ARG A 149 -19.28 -1.32 11.04
N SER A 150 -18.71 -2.36 11.66
CA SER A 150 -17.60 -2.21 12.59
C SER A 150 -16.38 -1.61 11.89
N ASP A 151 -16.02 -2.15 10.73
CA ASP A 151 -14.91 -1.64 9.91
C ASP A 151 -15.14 -0.20 9.43
N LEU A 152 -16.37 0.14 9.03
CA LEU A 152 -16.73 1.51 8.68
C LEU A 152 -16.53 2.46 9.88
N LYS A 153 -16.87 2.02 11.09
CA LYS A 153 -16.71 2.84 12.31
C LYS A 153 -15.24 3.13 12.58
N THR A 154 -14.36 2.14 12.46
CA THR A 154 -12.90 2.33 12.58
C THR A 154 -12.37 3.29 11.53
N LEU A 155 -12.78 3.16 10.26
CA LEU A 155 -12.37 4.08 9.19
C LEU A 155 -12.80 5.54 9.47
N LYS A 156 -14.05 5.74 9.91
CA LYS A 156 -14.57 7.07 10.27
C LYS A 156 -13.83 7.69 11.45
N ASN A 157 -13.50 6.90 12.47
CA ASN A 157 -12.72 7.38 13.62
C ASN A 157 -11.34 7.91 13.19
N VAL A 158 -10.67 7.19 12.29
CA VAL A 158 -9.37 7.64 11.75
C VAL A 158 -9.54 8.92 10.94
N LEU A 159 -10.60 9.05 10.13
CA LEU A 159 -10.86 10.28 9.38
C LEU A 159 -11.03 11.50 10.31
N VAL A 160 -11.77 11.37 11.40
CA VAL A 160 -11.93 12.44 12.41
C VAL A 160 -10.58 12.81 13.04
N ASN A 161 -9.75 11.82 13.36
CA ASN A 161 -8.41 12.07 13.90
C ASN A 161 -7.50 12.78 12.90
N ILE A 162 -7.59 12.43 11.62
CA ILE A 162 -6.86 13.10 10.53
C ILE A 162 -7.32 14.55 10.39
N GLN A 163 -8.63 14.82 10.44
CA GLN A 163 -9.19 16.17 10.36
C GLN A 163 -8.68 17.06 11.50
N LYS A 164 -8.66 16.55 12.74
CA LYS A 164 -8.07 17.25 13.91
C LYS A 164 -6.59 17.58 13.70
N LYS A 165 -5.81 16.65 13.14
CA LYS A 165 -4.38 16.86 12.85
C LYS A 165 -4.13 17.81 11.68
N SER A 166 -5.10 18.01 10.79
CA SER A 166 -5.01 18.99 9.71
C SER A 166 -5.37 20.41 10.14
N SER A 167 -6.17 20.59 11.21
CA SER A 167 -6.54 21.92 11.72
C SER A 167 -5.52 22.54 12.67
N ILE A 168 -4.51 21.77 13.11
CA ILE A 168 -3.47 22.19 14.07
C ILE A 168 -2.15 22.56 13.36
N SER A 169 -2.08 22.38 12.03
CA SER A 169 -0.88 22.61 11.23
C SER A 169 -1.05 23.75 10.24
#